data_AF-A0A9P0YRE3-F1
#
_entry.id   AF-A0A9P0YRE3-F1
#
_cell.length_a   1.000
_cell.length_b   1.000
_cell.length_c   1.000
_cell.angle_alpha   90.00
_cell.angle_beta   90.00
_cell.angle_gamma   90.00
#
_symmetry.space_group_name_H-M   'P 1'
#
loop_
_entity.id
_entity.type
_entity.pdbx_description
1 polymer ?
#
loop_
_entity_poly.entity_id
_entity_poly.type
_entity_poly.pdbx_seq_one_letter_code
_entity_poly.pdbx_strand_id
1 'polypeptide(L)' 'MEHHDCVEEDPNSFEEAMKSQDASFWKEAVNDEMNSIMGNNTWVLSDLPPGCTPIGCKWIFKKKMKVDRTIDKFKA' A
#
# COMPACT_ATOMS: atom_id res chain seq x y z
N MET A 1 -34.05 2.81 -6.86
CA MET A 1 -32.79 2.94 -7.62
C MET A 1 -31.71 2.48 -6.66
N GLU A 2 -31.16 1.30 -6.91
CA GLU A 2 -30.29 0.60 -5.96
C GLU A 2 -29.07 1.46 -5.66
N HIS A 3 -28.84 1.76 -4.37
CA HIS A 3 -27.58 2.34 -3.93
C HIS A 3 -26.52 1.25 -4.15
N HIS A 4 -25.80 1.35 -5.26
CA HIS A 4 -24.55 0.65 -5.44
C HIS A 4 -23.64 1.22 -4.35
N ASP A 5 -23.56 0.52 -3.22
CA ASP A 5 -22.55 0.77 -2.20
C ASP A 5 -21.21 0.64 -2.94
N CYS A 6 -20.59 1.78 -3.24
CA CYS A 6 -19.34 1.84 -3.99
C CYS A 6 -18.24 1.29 -3.09
N VAL A 7 -18.19 -0.03 -2.95
CA VAL A 7 -16.99 -0.73 -2.48
C VAL A 7 -16.00 -0.58 -3.62
N GLU A 8 -15.29 0.55 -3.64
CA GLU A 8 -14.12 0.69 -4.50
C GLU A 8 -13.15 -0.43 -4.16
N GLU A 9 -12.86 -1.23 -5.17
CA GLU A 9 -11.91 -2.33 -5.11
C GLU A 9 -10.53 -1.84 -4.67
N ASP A 10 -9.77 -2.73 -4.02
CA ASP A 10 -8.41 -2.42 -3.60
C ASP A 10 -7.53 -2.13 -4.82
N PRO A 11 -6.71 -1.07 -4.79
CA PRO A 11 -5.85 -0.71 -5.92
C PRO A 11 -4.77 -1.78 -6.13
N ASN A 12 -4.48 -2.09 -7.39
CA ASN A 12 -3.51 -3.12 -7.76
C ASN A 12 -2.09 -2.56 -7.97
N SER A 13 -1.95 -1.24 -7.93
CA SER A 13 -0.69 -0.51 -8.09
C SER A 13 -0.64 0.75 -7.24
N PHE A 14 0.58 1.24 -6.98
CA PHE A 14 0.78 2.51 -6.28
C PHE A 14 0.14 3.67 -7.03
N GLU A 15 0.21 3.67 -8.37
CA GLU A 15 -0.38 4.72 -9.20
C GLU A 15 -1.90 4.76 -9.08
N GLU A 16 -2.57 3.60 -9.10
CA GLU A 16 -4.01 3.51 -8.85
C GLU A 16 -4.37 3.99 -7.45
N ALA A 17 -3.59 3.57 -6.43
CA ALA A 17 -3.81 3.99 -5.05
C ALA A 17 -3.72 5.53 -4.91
N MET A 18 -2.73 6.15 -5.55
CA MET A 18 -2.55 7.62 -5.52
C MET A 18 -3.58 8.40 -6.35
N LYS A 19 -4.26 7.74 -7.30
CA LYS A 19 -5.34 8.33 -8.10
C LYS A 19 -6.73 8.12 -7.50
N SER A 20 -6.86 7.22 -6.53
CA SER A 20 -8.14 6.93 -5.84
C SER A 20 -8.57 8.08 -4.94
N GLN A 21 -9.86 8.12 -4.57
CA GLN A 21 -10.36 9.07 -3.57
C GLN A 21 -9.71 8.86 -2.20
N ASP A 22 -9.24 7.64 -1.91
CA ASP A 22 -8.59 7.24 -0.66
C ASP A 22 -7.07 7.50 -0.68
N ALA A 23 -6.54 8.24 -1.66
CA ALA A 23 -5.10 8.43 -1.87
C ALA A 23 -4.34 8.93 -0.63
N SER A 24 -4.96 9.77 0.20
CA SER A 24 -4.36 10.23 1.45
C SER A 24 -4.11 9.08 2.42
N PHE A 25 -5.08 8.16 2.57
CA PHE A 25 -4.96 7.00 3.45
C PHE A 25 -3.95 5.99 2.93
N TRP A 26 -3.92 5.77 1.60
CA TRP A 26 -2.91 4.91 1.00
C TRP A 26 -1.50 5.47 1.15
N LYS A 27 -1.34 6.79 1.02
CA LYS A 27 -0.05 7.45 1.20
C LYS A 27 0.45 7.33 2.64
N GLU A 28 -0.44 7.46 3.61
CA GLU A 28 -0.12 7.23 5.02
C GLU A 28 0.31 5.78 5.25
N ALA A 29 -0.43 4.80 4.72
CA ALA A 29 -0.07 3.39 4.84
C ALA A 29 1.31 3.06 4.24
N VAL A 30 1.64 3.62 3.07
CA VAL A 30 2.97 3.46 2.44
C VAL A 30 4.07 4.09 3.31
N ASN A 31 3.81 5.27 3.86
CA ASN A 31 4.78 5.97 4.70
C ASN A 31 5.03 5.21 6.02
N ASP A 32 3.97 4.67 6.64
CA ASP A 32 4.08 3.83 7.83
C ASP A 32 4.93 2.58 7.57
N GLU A 33 4.67 1.88 6.46
CA GLU A 33 5.44 0.69 6.09
C GLU A 33 6.91 1.04 5.82
N MET A 34 7.19 2.12 5.09
CA MET A 34 8.56 2.59 4.85
C MET A 34 9.28 2.95 6.15
N ASN A 35 8.61 3.65 7.06
CA ASN A 35 9.18 3.99 8.37
C ASN A 35 9.44 2.73 9.21
N SER A 36 8.56 1.73 9.15
CA SER A 36 8.77 0.45 9.85
C SER A 36 9.97 -0.32 9.29
N ILE A 37 10.13 -0.34 7.95
CA ILE A 37 11.27 -1.00 7.29
C ILE A 37 12.58 -0.34 7.72
N MET A 38 12.63 1.00 7.69
CA MET A 38 13.81 1.77 8.08
C MET A 38 14.09 1.64 9.59
N GLY A 39 13.05 1.69 10.43
CA GLY A 39 13.16 1.62 11.88
C GLY A 39 13.55 0.24 12.42
N ASN A 40 13.27 -0.83 11.67
CA ASN A 40 13.67 -2.19 12.06
C ASN A 40 15.17 -2.47 11.84
N ASN A 41 15.94 -1.56 11.24
CA ASN A 41 17.38 -1.72 10.96
C ASN A 41 17.76 -3.03 10.24
N THR A 42 16.79 -3.66 9.56
CA THR A 42 16.99 -4.92 8.81
C THR A 42 17.36 -4.67 7.36
N TRP A 43 17.16 -3.45 6.87
CA TRP A 43 17.39 -3.07 5.49
C TRP A 43 18.36 -1.89 5.41
N VAL A 44 19.32 -1.99 4.48
CA VAL A 44 20.23 -0.90 4.13
C VAL A 44 20.09 -0.66 2.63
N LEU A 45 19.90 0.60 2.25
CA LEU A 45 19.92 0.98 0.84
C LEU A 45 21.36 0.79 0.32
N SER A 46 21.54 -0.03 -0.71
CA SER A 46 22.84 -0.31 -1.30
C SER A 46 22.75 -0.29 -2.82
N ASP A 47 23.83 0.10 -3.48
CA ASP A 47 23.92 0.08 -4.93
C ASP A 47 23.91 -1.35 -5.46
N LEU A 48 23.30 -1.55 -6.62
CA LEU A 48 23.30 -2.85 -7.30
C LEU A 48 24.73 -3.20 -7.74
N PRO A 49 25.34 -4.28 -7.23
CA PRO A 49 26.68 -4.67 -7.65
C PRO A 49 26.71 -5.06 -9.13
N PRO A 50 27.84 -4.82 -9.83
CA PRO A 50 27.98 -5.09 -11.25
C PRO A 50 27.77 -6.59 -11.54
N GLY A 51 26.96 -6.88 -12.56
CA GLY A 51 26.63 -8.25 -12.96
C GLY A 51 25.46 -8.89 -12.20
N CYS A 52 24.89 -8.20 -11.21
CA CYS A 52 23.69 -8.67 -10.51
C CYS A 52 22.41 -8.10 -11.13
N THR A 53 21.32 -8.87 -11.08
CA THR A 53 19.97 -8.40 -11.44
C THR A 53 19.19 -8.13 -10.16
N PRO A 54 18.58 -6.94 -10.00
CA PRO A 54 17.80 -6.64 -8.81
C PRO A 54 16.51 -7.47 -8.82
N ILE A 55 16.07 -7.88 -7.64
CA ILE A 55 14.76 -8.51 -7.48
C ILE A 55 13.73 -7.38 -7.35
N GLY A 56 12.72 -7.40 -8.22
CA GLY A 56 11.62 -6.44 -8.13
C GLY A 56 10.79 -6.66 -6.87
N CYS A 57 10.29 -5.57 -6.30
CA CYS A 57 9.26 -5.59 -5.26
C CYS A 57 7.95 -5.01 -5.81
N LYS A 58 6.83 -5.43 -5.24
CA LYS A 58 5.49 -4.94 -5.60
C LYS A 58 4.74 -4.55 -4.33
N TRP A 59 4.06 -3.41 -4.39
CA TRP A 59 3.13 -2.96 -3.35
C TRP A 59 1.81 -3.73 -3.42
N ILE A 60 1.28 -4.11 -2.26
CA ILE A 60 -0.01 -4.80 -2.15
C ILE A 60 -0.91 -3.99 -1.22
N PHE A 61 -1.85 -3.27 -1.82
CA PHE A 61 -2.79 -2.44 -1.07
C PHE A 61 -3.99 -3.26 -0.64
N LYS A 62 -4.43 -3.06 0.60
CA LYS A 62 -5.60 -3.74 1.15
C LYS A 62 -6.35 -2.90 2.17
N LYS A 63 -7.66 -2.73 1.96
CA LYS A 63 -8.58 -2.19 2.95
C LYS A 63 -8.99 -3.31 3.90
N LYS A 64 -8.70 -3.14 5.18
CA LYS A 64 -9.20 -4.02 6.23
C LYS A 64 -10.58 -3.53 6.65
N MET A 65 -11.59 -4.39 6.58
CA MET A 65 -12.96 -4.07 6.98
C MET A 65 -13.28 -4.59 8.38
N LYS A 66 -14.16 -3.87 9.08
CA LYS A 66 -14.78 -4.30 10.33
C LYS A 66 -15.96 -5.25 10.06
N VAL A 67 -16.51 -5.85 11.11
CA VAL A 67 -17.68 -6.75 11.04
C VAL A 67 -18.93 -6.02 10.51
N ASP A 68 -19.03 -4.72 10.77
CA ASP A 68 -20.10 -3.85 10.26
C ASP A 68 -19.86 -3.34 8.83
N ARG A 69 -18.83 -3.84 8.14
CA ARG A 69 -18.40 -3.46 6.78
C ARG A 69 -17.85 -2.04 6.63
N THR A 70 -17.59 -1.34 7.74
CA THR A 70 -16.84 -0.08 7.69
C THR A 70 -15.34 -0.32 7.58
N ILE A 71 -14.59 0.66 7.07
CA ILE A 71 -13.13 0.55 6.95
C ILE A 71 -12.50 0.61 8.35
N ASP A 72 -11.70 -0.41 8.69
CA ASP A 72 -10.89 -0.50 9.90
C ASP A 72 -9.54 0.20 9.70
N LYS A 73 -8.82 -0.16 8.63
CA LYS A 73 -7.47 0.34 8.35
C LYS A 73 -7.07 0.11 6.88
N PHE A 74 -6.27 1.02 6.33
CA PHE A 74 -5.56 0.85 5.06
C PHE A 74 -4.17 0.25 5.30
N LYS A 75 -3.77 -0.71 4.47
CA LYS A 75 -2.44 -1.35 4.52
C LYS A 75 -1.80 -1.32 3.13
N ALA A 76 -0.50 -1.07 3.08
CA ALA A 76 0.33 -1.10 1.87
C ALA A 76 1.50 -2.05 2.07
#